data_AF-A0AAJ0X930-F1
#
_entry.id   AF-A0AAJ0X930-F1
#
_cell.length_a   1.000
_cell.length_b   1.000
_cell.length_c   1.000
_cell.angle_alpha   90.00
_cell.angle_beta   90.00
_cell.angle_gamma   90.00
#
_symmetry.space_group_name_H-M   'P 1'
#
loop_
_entity.id
_entity.type
_entity.pdbx_description
1 polymer ?
#
loop_
_entity_poly.entity_id
_entity_poly.type
_entity_poly.pdbx_seq_one_letter_code
_entity_poly.pdbx_strand_id
1 'polypeptide(L)'
;MSIDRRHFLKGLAAGAASLGAGSIAGPVAARPAKALAPGAVGILYDATQCIGCKACEVACKAHNDLPPVENPALDQVYGVRGAWDGGDDLDSRTMNKIKAYPGLKTVEASRADAVLAESAAASDELSFVKRACMHCVDPNCVSACPVSAMTKDPQTGIVQYNPDACIGCRYCQIACPFNIPKFEYEKTFPQIVKCQLCTDRIAEGGIPACCEACPTGASLFGRVEDLRAEGHRRLAAEPGSRLEYPIHALDSADTKVGTVADYRPHIYGETETGGTQYMLMADVPFEKLGLPTLDNESSARLSETIQHTLYGGMVAPTLLLGGLVYAAYRNTRDERERADDGLGEGAGIDAPVTTNPKSASETKEGSRS
;
A
#
# COMPACT_ATOMS: atom_id res chain seq x y z
N MET A 1 -2.61 -25.29 42.72
CA MET A 1 -2.42 -26.39 41.75
C MET A 1 -2.20 -25.73 40.39
N SER A 2 -1.13 -26.06 39.65
CA SER A 2 -0.81 -25.37 38.37
C SER A 2 -1.88 -25.67 37.31
N ILE A 3 -2.41 -24.64 36.64
CA ILE A 3 -3.28 -24.84 35.47
C ILE A 3 -2.49 -25.61 34.41
N ASP A 4 -2.86 -26.88 34.21
CA ASP A 4 -2.28 -27.71 33.17
C ASP A 4 -2.72 -27.18 31.78
N ARG A 5 -1.78 -27.12 30.84
CA ARG A 5 -1.98 -26.64 29.46
C ARG A 5 -3.22 -27.25 28.82
N ARG A 6 -3.53 -28.51 29.14
CA ARG A 6 -4.69 -29.23 28.62
C ARG A 6 -6.03 -28.68 29.13
N HIS A 7 -6.09 -28.20 30.37
CA HIS A 7 -7.30 -27.59 30.93
C HIS A 7 -7.51 -26.17 30.41
N PHE A 8 -6.42 -25.40 30.25
CA PHE A 8 -6.46 -24.09 29.59
C PHE A 8 -6.95 -24.19 28.14
N LEU A 9 -6.43 -25.15 27.37
CA LEU A 9 -6.85 -25.38 25.98
C LEU A 9 -8.30 -25.88 25.88
N LYS A 10 -8.77 -26.70 26.82
CA LYS A 10 -10.18 -27.12 26.90
C LYS A 10 -11.12 -25.96 27.23
N GLY A 11 -10.70 -25.05 28.13
CA GLY A 11 -11.43 -23.82 28.44
C GLY A 11 -11.52 -22.87 27.24
N LEU A 12 -10.42 -22.70 26.51
CA LEU A 12 -10.38 -21.95 25.25
C LEU A 12 -11.29 -22.58 24.18
N ALA A 13 -11.28 -23.90 24.04
CA ALA A 13 -12.14 -24.60 23.09
C ALA A 13 -13.64 -24.46 23.44
N ALA A 14 -14.00 -24.49 24.73
CA ALA A 14 -15.37 -24.26 25.19
C ALA A 14 -15.82 -22.78 25.01
N GLY A 15 -14.90 -21.82 25.21
CA GLY A 15 -15.14 -20.40 24.93
C GLY A 15 -15.26 -20.10 23.42
N ALA A 16 -14.48 -20.77 22.58
CA ALA A 16 -14.58 -20.67 21.13
C ALA A 16 -15.90 -21.28 20.60
N ALA A 17 -16.36 -22.38 21.19
CA ALA A 17 -17.63 -23.02 20.82
C ALA A 17 -18.87 -22.17 21.16
N SER A 18 -18.81 -21.35 22.21
CA SER A 18 -19.91 -20.46 22.61
C SER A 18 -19.99 -19.17 21.77
N LEU A 19 -18.93 -18.80 21.06
CA LEU A 19 -18.95 -17.71 20.08
C LEU A 19 -19.39 -18.15 18.68
N GLY A 20 -19.36 -19.45 18.38
CA GLY A 20 -19.75 -19.98 17.07
C GLY A 20 -21.27 -20.08 16.84
N ALA A 21 -22.09 -19.99 17.89
CA ALA A 21 -23.52 -20.31 17.81
C ALA A 21 -24.47 -19.11 17.74
N GLY A 22 -24.00 -17.88 17.96
CA GLY A 22 -24.88 -16.71 18.01
C GLY A 22 -24.28 -15.51 17.31
N SER A 23 -24.75 -15.25 16.09
CA SER A 23 -24.60 -14.00 15.30
C SER A 23 -23.62 -13.99 14.12
N ILE A 24 -23.63 -15.00 13.24
CA ILE A 24 -23.40 -14.75 11.79
C ILE A 24 -24.05 -15.87 10.96
N ALA A 25 -25.37 -15.88 10.89
CA ALA A 25 -26.12 -16.74 9.97
C ALA A 25 -26.24 -16.06 8.61
N GLY A 26 -25.16 -16.07 7.83
CA GLY A 26 -25.14 -15.65 6.44
C GLY A 26 -23.71 -15.63 5.89
N PRO A 27 -23.49 -15.96 4.61
CA PRO A 27 -22.19 -15.70 3.99
C PRO A 27 -21.92 -14.20 4.13
N VAL A 28 -20.78 -13.85 4.71
CA VAL A 28 -20.26 -12.48 4.73
C VAL A 28 -19.90 -12.14 3.29
N ALA A 29 -20.90 -11.74 2.51
CA ALA A 29 -20.70 -11.27 1.16
C ALA A 29 -19.92 -9.97 1.25
N ALA A 30 -18.77 -9.94 0.56
CA ALA A 30 -17.99 -8.73 0.49
C ALA A 30 -18.86 -7.58 -0.04
N ARG A 31 -18.68 -6.37 0.52
CA ARG A 31 -19.46 -5.18 0.17
C ARG A 31 -19.45 -4.92 -1.34
N PRO A 32 -20.43 -4.18 -1.88
CA PRO A 32 -20.41 -3.83 -3.31
C PRO A 32 -19.11 -3.10 -3.69
N ALA A 33 -18.71 -3.27 -4.95
CA ALA A 33 -17.61 -2.51 -5.53
C ALA A 33 -17.94 -1.01 -5.48
N LYS A 34 -16.95 -0.18 -5.18
CA LYS A 34 -17.12 1.27 -5.25
C LYS A 34 -17.16 1.70 -6.71
N ALA A 35 -18.04 2.63 -7.02
CA ALA A 35 -18.11 3.24 -8.34
C ALA A 35 -17.02 4.32 -8.50
N LEU A 36 -16.66 4.61 -9.75
CA LEU A 36 -15.85 5.77 -10.10
C LEU A 36 -16.55 7.06 -9.66
N ALA A 37 -15.79 8.05 -9.20
CA ALA A 37 -16.35 9.34 -8.84
C ALA A 37 -16.93 10.06 -10.08
N PRO A 38 -18.06 10.79 -9.98
CA PRO A 38 -18.72 11.39 -11.14
C PRO A 38 -17.86 12.38 -11.93
N GLY A 39 -16.98 13.12 -11.24
CA GLY A 39 -16.04 14.06 -11.83
C GLY A 39 -14.61 13.50 -11.85
N ALA A 40 -14.44 12.18 -11.90
CA ALA A 40 -13.13 11.56 -11.75
C ALA A 40 -12.14 12.04 -12.81
N VAL A 41 -11.00 12.55 -12.35
CA VAL A 41 -9.87 12.96 -13.20
C VAL A 41 -8.69 12.03 -12.99
N GLY A 42 -7.85 11.91 -14.00
CA GLY A 42 -6.84 10.86 -14.05
C GLY A 42 -5.71 11.10 -15.02
N ILE A 43 -4.90 10.06 -15.20
CA ILE A 43 -3.81 10.03 -16.17
C ILE A 43 -3.94 8.78 -17.04
N LEU A 44 -3.83 8.94 -18.36
CA LEU A 44 -3.50 7.84 -19.27
C LEU A 44 -2.00 7.93 -19.59
N TYR A 45 -1.26 6.88 -19.27
CA TYR A 45 0.14 6.75 -19.61
C TYR A 45 0.34 5.77 -20.76
N ASP A 46 0.98 6.21 -21.81
CA ASP A 46 1.32 5.39 -22.97
C ASP A 46 2.83 5.14 -23.00
N ALA A 47 3.23 3.94 -22.59
CA ALA A 47 4.63 3.54 -22.52
C ALA A 47 5.33 3.58 -23.88
N THR A 48 4.57 3.39 -24.97
CA THR A 48 5.09 3.31 -26.34
C THR A 48 5.49 4.69 -26.89
N GLN A 49 4.93 5.75 -26.31
CA GLN A 49 5.25 7.14 -26.65
C GLN A 49 6.26 7.75 -25.66
N CYS A 50 6.62 7.04 -24.58
CA CYS A 50 7.57 7.53 -23.60
C CYS A 50 9.00 7.40 -24.11
N ILE A 51 9.73 8.51 -24.11
CA ILE A 51 11.14 8.58 -24.53
C ILE A 51 12.11 8.63 -23.35
N GLY A 52 11.61 8.43 -22.12
CA GLY A 52 12.41 8.47 -20.92
C GLY A 52 13.00 9.85 -20.56
N CYS A 53 12.63 10.98 -21.15
CA CYS A 53 13.32 12.25 -20.86
C CYS A 53 13.40 12.71 -19.37
N LYS A 54 12.67 12.06 -18.44
CA LYS A 54 12.56 12.37 -17.00
C LYS A 54 12.06 13.80 -16.69
N ALA A 55 11.60 14.54 -17.69
CA ALA A 55 10.99 15.86 -17.51
C ALA A 55 9.82 15.82 -16.50
N CYS A 56 9.04 14.74 -16.52
CA CYS A 56 7.93 14.55 -15.60
C CYS A 56 8.39 14.29 -14.14
N GLU A 57 9.59 13.74 -13.92
CA GLU A 57 10.18 13.59 -12.57
C GLU A 57 10.61 14.96 -12.04
N VAL A 58 11.33 15.73 -12.87
CA VAL A 58 11.83 17.06 -12.53
C VAL A 58 10.67 18.01 -12.24
N ALA A 59 9.65 18.03 -13.10
CA ALA A 59 8.46 18.86 -12.91
C ALA A 59 7.67 18.45 -11.65
N CYS A 60 7.58 17.16 -11.34
CA CYS A 60 6.95 16.68 -10.12
C CYS A 60 7.71 17.16 -8.88
N LYS A 61 9.04 17.03 -8.87
CA LYS A 61 9.88 17.51 -7.76
C LYS A 61 9.78 19.02 -7.60
N ALA A 62 9.89 19.78 -8.69
CA ALA A 62 9.81 21.23 -8.67
C ALA A 62 8.44 21.73 -8.16
N HIS A 63 7.34 21.08 -8.57
CA HIS A 63 6.01 21.43 -8.11
C HIS A 63 5.77 21.13 -6.62
N ASN A 64 6.36 20.05 -6.11
CA ASN A 64 6.14 19.59 -4.73
C ASN A 64 7.29 19.98 -3.77
N ASP A 65 8.19 20.88 -4.20
CA ASP A 65 9.38 21.30 -3.44
C ASP A 65 10.21 20.12 -2.89
N LEU A 66 10.34 19.06 -3.67
CA LEU A 66 11.05 17.85 -3.25
C LEU A 66 12.54 17.96 -3.57
N PRO A 67 13.43 17.56 -2.64
CA PRO A 67 14.86 17.63 -2.87
C PRO A 67 15.31 16.66 -3.97
N PRO A 68 16.46 16.93 -4.61
CA PRO A 68 17.11 15.95 -5.47
C PRO A 68 17.49 14.71 -4.66
N VAL A 69 17.50 13.56 -5.31
CA VAL A 69 18.05 12.33 -4.73
C VAL A 69 19.46 12.19 -5.29
N GLU A 70 20.45 12.34 -4.42
CA GLU A 70 21.81 11.93 -4.71
C GLU A 70 21.97 10.48 -4.22
N ASN A 71 22.47 9.60 -5.09
CA ASN A 71 22.72 8.22 -4.68
C ASN A 71 24.16 7.77 -4.95
N PRO A 72 25.12 8.25 -4.15
CA PRO A 72 26.53 7.89 -4.32
C PRO A 72 26.83 6.42 -3.99
N ALA A 73 25.96 5.72 -3.25
CA ALA A 73 26.15 4.31 -2.90
C ALA A 73 25.63 3.34 -3.98
N LEU A 74 24.65 3.74 -4.79
CA LEU A 74 24.08 2.91 -5.87
C LEU A 74 25.01 2.76 -7.09
N ASP A 75 25.97 3.68 -7.25
CA ASP A 75 27.09 3.51 -8.20
C ASP A 75 27.92 2.25 -7.93
N GLN A 76 27.85 1.69 -6.71
CA GLN A 76 28.68 0.55 -6.29
C GLN A 76 27.89 -0.72 -5.94
N VAL A 77 26.60 -0.63 -5.58
CA VAL A 77 25.90 -1.71 -4.84
C VAL A 77 24.96 -2.59 -5.69
N TYR A 78 24.52 -2.16 -6.88
CA TYR A 78 23.58 -2.96 -7.70
C TYR A 78 24.16 -3.58 -8.98
N GLY A 79 25.47 -3.52 -9.22
CA GLY A 79 26.13 -4.31 -10.28
C GLY A 79 25.73 -4.00 -11.73
N VAL A 80 24.71 -3.15 -11.98
CA VAL A 80 24.38 -2.65 -13.31
C VAL A 80 25.21 -1.40 -13.56
N ARG A 81 26.36 -1.56 -14.23
CA ARG A 81 27.04 -0.43 -14.87
C ARG A 81 26.02 0.29 -15.76
N GLY A 82 25.68 1.56 -15.44
CA GLY A 82 24.85 2.40 -16.31
C GLY A 82 23.33 2.18 -16.25
N ALA A 83 22.77 1.83 -15.09
CA ALA A 83 21.31 1.80 -14.91
C ALA A 83 20.70 3.18 -15.20
N TRP A 84 20.06 3.32 -16.37
CA TRP A 84 19.51 4.57 -16.88
C TRP A 84 18.58 5.27 -15.88
N ASP A 85 17.85 4.50 -15.07
CA ASP A 85 16.91 5.04 -14.09
C ASP A 85 17.57 5.47 -12.77
N GLY A 86 18.85 5.15 -12.55
CA GLY A 86 19.61 5.42 -11.32
C GLY A 86 19.52 4.29 -10.28
N GLY A 87 18.83 3.18 -10.61
CA GLY A 87 18.59 2.05 -9.70
C GLY A 87 17.74 2.39 -8.47
N ASP A 88 17.30 3.64 -8.33
CA ASP A 88 16.37 4.11 -7.32
C ASP A 88 14.91 3.86 -7.74
N ASP A 89 14.02 3.94 -6.76
CA ASP A 89 12.57 3.78 -6.91
C ASP A 89 11.89 4.94 -6.18
N LEU A 90 10.55 4.94 -6.16
CA LEU A 90 9.78 5.87 -5.34
C LEU A 90 10.28 5.84 -3.89
N ASP A 91 10.59 7.02 -3.35
CA ASP A 91 11.04 7.23 -1.98
C ASP A 91 10.35 8.46 -1.37
N SER A 92 10.75 8.86 -0.17
CA SER A 92 10.21 10.05 0.48
C SER A 92 10.54 11.38 -0.22
N ARG A 93 11.32 11.36 -1.29
CA ARG A 93 11.73 12.54 -2.07
C ARG A 93 11.27 12.44 -3.52
N THR A 94 10.70 11.32 -3.94
CA THR A 94 10.40 11.02 -5.34
C THR A 94 9.03 10.36 -5.45
N MET A 95 8.03 11.15 -5.85
CA MET A 95 6.63 10.71 -5.98
C MET A 95 6.26 10.20 -7.39
N ASN A 96 7.12 10.47 -8.37
CA ASN A 96 6.98 10.10 -9.77
C ASN A 96 8.35 9.64 -10.28
N LYS A 97 8.43 8.43 -10.84
CA LYS A 97 9.69 7.83 -11.31
C LYS A 97 9.52 7.15 -12.66
N ILE A 98 10.42 7.39 -13.60
CA ILE A 98 10.54 6.62 -14.83
C ILE A 98 11.52 5.48 -14.60
N LYS A 99 11.03 4.25 -14.76
CA LYS A 99 11.85 3.03 -14.77
C LYS A 99 12.12 2.64 -16.21
N ALA A 100 13.35 2.23 -16.49
CA ALA A 100 13.77 1.76 -17.80
C ALA A 100 14.06 0.26 -17.74
N TYR A 101 13.55 -0.47 -18.72
CA TYR A 101 13.75 -1.90 -18.82
C TYR A 101 14.36 -2.23 -20.20
N PRO A 102 15.60 -2.76 -20.24
CA PRO A 102 16.24 -3.15 -21.48
C PRO A 102 15.68 -4.50 -21.98
N GLY A 103 15.68 -4.69 -23.30
CA GLY A 103 15.52 -6.02 -23.89
C GLY A 103 14.09 -6.59 -23.93
N LEU A 104 13.09 -5.89 -23.38
CA LEU A 104 11.80 -6.54 -23.11
C LEU A 104 10.92 -6.83 -24.33
N LYS A 105 11.22 -6.23 -25.50
CA LYS A 105 10.44 -6.46 -26.72
C LYS A 105 10.80 -7.77 -27.44
N THR A 106 11.93 -8.38 -27.10
CA THR A 106 12.47 -9.55 -27.82
C THR A 106 12.54 -10.83 -26.98
N VAL A 107 12.33 -10.78 -25.65
CA VAL A 107 12.44 -11.97 -24.78
C VAL A 107 11.10 -12.36 -24.17
N GLU A 108 10.67 -13.62 -24.34
CA GLU A 108 9.60 -14.27 -23.56
C GLU A 108 10.02 -14.62 -22.12
N ALA A 109 11.09 -14.01 -21.58
CA ALA A 109 11.68 -14.42 -20.31
C ALA A 109 11.01 -13.76 -19.09
N SER A 110 11.01 -14.49 -17.98
CA SER A 110 10.37 -14.13 -16.71
C SER A 110 11.20 -13.11 -15.90
N ARG A 111 10.60 -12.49 -14.87
CA ARG A 111 11.26 -11.51 -13.99
C ARG A 111 12.59 -11.97 -13.38
N ALA A 112 12.79 -13.28 -13.19
CA ALA A 112 14.03 -13.83 -12.63
C ALA A 112 15.19 -13.81 -13.63
N ASP A 113 14.87 -13.91 -14.92
CA ASP A 113 15.87 -14.02 -15.98
C ASP A 113 16.41 -12.65 -16.41
N ALA A 114 15.58 -11.59 -16.34
CA ALA A 114 15.99 -10.23 -16.71
C ALA A 114 17.00 -9.60 -15.73
N VAL A 115 17.03 -10.04 -14.46
CA VAL A 115 17.98 -9.55 -13.44
C VAL A 115 19.32 -10.30 -13.51
N LEU A 116 19.35 -11.48 -14.14
CA LEU A 116 20.54 -12.34 -14.26
C LEU A 116 21.09 -12.46 -15.69
N ALA A 117 20.39 -11.93 -16.70
CA ALA A 117 20.84 -11.94 -18.08
C ALA A 117 21.91 -10.87 -18.33
N GLU A 118 23.11 -11.13 -17.80
CA GLU A 118 24.37 -10.53 -18.25
C GLU A 118 24.62 -10.81 -19.76
N SER A 119 23.76 -11.60 -20.41
CA SER A 119 23.76 -11.98 -21.81
C SER A 119 22.58 -11.45 -22.65
N ALA A 120 21.75 -10.52 -22.16
CA ALA A 120 20.74 -9.84 -22.99
C ALA A 120 21.38 -8.77 -23.92
N ALA A 121 22.39 -9.18 -24.68
CA ALA A 121 23.08 -8.39 -25.70
C ALA A 121 22.36 -8.46 -27.05
N ALA A 122 21.03 -8.30 -27.11
CA ALA A 122 20.27 -8.50 -28.36
C ALA A 122 19.23 -7.43 -28.72
N SER A 123 18.97 -6.41 -27.90
CA SER A 123 18.27 -5.21 -28.40
C SER A 123 18.62 -3.97 -27.60
N ASP A 124 19.06 -2.91 -28.29
CA ASP A 124 19.28 -1.56 -27.74
C ASP A 124 17.98 -0.83 -27.35
N GLU A 125 16.83 -1.50 -27.48
CA GLU A 125 15.52 -0.91 -27.27
C GLU A 125 15.13 -0.93 -25.78
N LEU A 126 14.90 0.26 -25.22
CA LEU A 126 14.45 0.47 -23.85
C LEU A 126 12.92 0.63 -23.80
N SER A 127 12.29 -0.03 -22.86
CA SER A 127 10.88 0.19 -22.50
C SER A 127 10.80 1.03 -21.23
N PHE A 128 10.03 2.11 -21.26
CA PHE A 128 9.91 3.05 -20.14
C PHE A 128 8.53 2.97 -19.50
N VAL A 129 8.48 2.87 -18.17
CA VAL A 129 7.24 2.93 -17.41
C VAL A 129 7.31 4.00 -16.34
N LYS A 130 6.24 4.77 -16.21
CA LYS A 130 6.08 5.78 -15.17
C LYS A 130 5.41 5.16 -13.94
N ARG A 131 6.09 5.23 -12.80
CA ARG A 131 5.63 4.78 -11.49
C ARG A 131 5.14 6.00 -10.69
N ALA A 132 3.86 6.00 -10.34
CA ALA A 132 3.23 7.00 -9.48
C ALA A 132 1.98 6.39 -8.82
N CYS A 133 1.29 7.16 -7.97
CA CYS A 133 0.03 6.70 -7.38
C CYS A 133 -1.01 6.40 -8.47
N MET A 134 -1.65 5.24 -8.34
CA MET A 134 -2.71 4.83 -9.27
C MET A 134 -4.05 5.52 -9.01
N HIS A 135 -4.19 6.22 -7.87
CA HIS A 135 -5.44 6.85 -7.43
C HIS A 135 -6.66 5.92 -7.57
N CYS A 136 -6.53 4.70 -7.02
CA CYS A 136 -7.49 3.61 -7.16
C CYS A 136 -8.93 4.04 -6.87
N VAL A 137 -9.90 3.45 -7.57
CA VAL A 137 -11.34 3.65 -7.31
C VAL A 137 -11.69 3.18 -5.90
N ASP A 138 -11.15 2.03 -5.49
CA ASP A 138 -11.31 1.48 -4.16
C ASP A 138 -9.95 1.33 -3.43
N PRO A 139 -9.39 2.43 -2.89
CA PRO A 139 -8.01 2.49 -2.45
C PRO A 139 -7.76 1.80 -1.10
N ASN A 140 -6.95 0.74 -1.13
CA ASN A 140 -6.49 0.03 0.07
C ASN A 140 -5.81 0.94 1.11
N CYS A 141 -5.08 1.98 0.66
CA CYS A 141 -4.40 2.90 1.58
C CYS A 141 -5.37 3.77 2.39
N VAL A 142 -6.56 4.09 1.85
CA VAL A 142 -7.63 4.77 2.58
C VAL A 142 -8.29 3.80 3.54
N SER A 143 -8.63 2.61 3.04
CA SER A 143 -9.22 1.53 3.82
C SER A 143 -8.41 1.15 5.07
N ALA A 144 -7.09 1.05 4.92
CA ALA A 144 -6.18 0.65 5.99
C ALA A 144 -5.80 1.79 6.96
N CYS A 145 -6.22 3.04 6.71
CA CYS A 145 -5.82 4.18 7.53
C CYS A 145 -6.74 4.32 8.77
N PRO A 146 -6.24 4.07 9.99
CA PRO A 146 -7.09 4.06 11.19
C PRO A 146 -7.51 5.47 11.66
N VAL A 147 -6.86 6.51 11.13
CA VAL A 147 -7.03 7.91 11.54
C VAL A 147 -7.55 8.79 10.39
N SER A 148 -7.99 8.17 9.29
CA SER A 148 -8.51 8.87 8.11
C SER A 148 -7.59 9.96 7.55
N ALA A 149 -6.28 9.81 7.73
CA ALA A 149 -5.26 10.66 7.12
C ALA A 149 -5.13 10.42 5.60
N MET A 150 -5.55 9.25 5.11
CA MET A 150 -5.73 8.97 3.70
C MET A 150 -7.22 9.06 3.37
N THR A 151 -7.59 9.87 2.39
CA THR A 151 -8.99 10.06 1.98
C THR A 151 -9.13 9.96 0.47
N LYS A 152 -10.35 9.76 -0.02
CA LYS A 152 -10.67 9.84 -1.45
C LYS A 152 -11.70 10.95 -1.64
N ASP A 153 -11.38 11.89 -2.52
CA ASP A 153 -12.31 12.95 -2.85
C ASP A 153 -13.56 12.39 -3.57
N PRO A 154 -14.78 12.73 -3.14
CA PRO A 154 -15.98 12.15 -3.72
C PRO A 154 -16.32 12.68 -5.12
N GLN A 155 -15.74 13.80 -5.55
CA GLN A 155 -16.04 14.41 -6.86
C GLN A 155 -14.98 14.04 -7.89
N THR A 156 -13.72 14.38 -7.62
CA THR A 156 -12.55 14.16 -8.46
C THR A 156 -11.97 12.75 -8.34
N GLY A 157 -12.33 12.03 -7.27
CA GLY A 157 -11.79 10.71 -6.97
C GLY A 157 -10.31 10.70 -6.54
N ILE A 158 -9.67 11.86 -6.44
CA ILE A 158 -8.26 11.97 -6.06
C ILE A 158 -8.06 11.40 -4.65
N VAL A 159 -7.18 10.41 -4.54
CA VAL A 159 -6.70 9.90 -3.24
C VAL A 159 -5.73 10.89 -2.61
N GLN A 160 -6.11 11.49 -1.49
CA GLN A 160 -5.39 12.57 -0.81
C GLN A 160 -4.74 12.10 0.49
N TYR A 161 -3.78 12.88 0.99
CA TYR A 161 -3.10 12.67 2.26
C TYR A 161 -3.15 13.95 3.09
N ASN A 162 -3.61 13.83 4.34
CA ASN A 162 -3.60 14.87 5.34
C ASN A 162 -2.49 14.60 6.39
N PRO A 163 -1.43 15.44 6.44
CA PRO A 163 -0.35 15.26 7.41
C PRO A 163 -0.78 15.50 8.85
N ASP A 164 -1.76 16.37 9.12
CA ASP A 164 -2.16 16.75 10.47
C ASP A 164 -2.91 15.63 11.21
N ALA A 165 -3.58 14.75 10.46
CA ALA A 165 -4.24 13.56 11.00
C ALA A 165 -3.30 12.35 11.10
N CYS A 166 -2.13 12.41 10.46
CA CYS A 166 -1.27 11.25 10.28
C CYS A 166 -0.48 10.91 11.55
N ILE A 167 -0.66 9.70 12.05
CA ILE A 167 0.12 9.17 13.19
C ILE A 167 1.36 8.39 12.78
N GLY A 168 1.71 8.36 11.49
CA GLY A 168 2.91 7.68 10.99
C GLY A 168 2.94 6.16 11.18
N CYS A 169 1.78 5.48 11.28
CA CYS A 169 1.71 4.02 11.50
C CYS A 169 2.12 3.18 10.27
N ARG A 170 2.23 3.78 9.08
CA ARG A 170 2.71 3.17 7.82
C ARG A 170 1.87 2.02 7.26
N TYR A 171 0.68 1.74 7.80
CA TYR A 171 -0.21 0.71 7.25
C TYR A 171 -0.58 0.95 5.78
N CYS A 172 -0.66 2.21 5.37
CA CYS A 172 -0.88 2.59 3.98
C CYS A 172 0.24 2.12 3.02
N GLN A 173 1.49 1.99 3.48
CA GLN A 173 2.59 1.45 2.66
C GLN A 173 2.38 -0.03 2.39
N ILE A 174 2.01 -0.80 3.41
CA ILE A 174 1.80 -2.24 3.33
C ILE A 174 0.53 -2.60 2.56
N ALA A 175 -0.54 -1.82 2.76
CA ALA A 175 -1.83 -2.09 2.14
C ALA A 175 -1.85 -1.77 0.62
N CYS A 176 -0.99 -0.88 0.15
CA CYS A 176 -0.98 -0.47 -1.25
C CYS A 176 -0.43 -1.60 -2.14
N PRO A 177 -1.22 -2.14 -3.08
CA PRO A 177 -0.77 -3.26 -3.93
C PRO A 177 0.33 -2.82 -4.90
N PHE A 178 0.44 -1.51 -5.16
CA PHE A 178 1.44 -0.91 -6.03
C PHE A 178 2.69 -0.42 -5.29
N ASN A 179 2.74 -0.57 -3.95
CA ASN A 179 3.85 -0.10 -3.10
C ASN A 179 4.17 1.40 -3.30
N ILE A 180 3.14 2.25 -3.32
CA ILE A 180 3.30 3.69 -3.65
C ILE A 180 3.61 4.57 -2.44
N PRO A 181 2.84 4.56 -1.34
CA PRO A 181 3.13 5.44 -0.22
C PRO A 181 4.53 5.18 0.31
N LYS A 182 5.31 6.23 0.51
CA LYS A 182 6.65 6.20 1.11
C LYS A 182 6.67 7.00 2.39
N PHE A 183 7.67 6.79 3.23
CA PHE A 183 7.75 7.40 4.55
C PHE A 183 9.10 8.08 4.73
N GLU A 184 9.09 9.26 5.35
CA GLU A 184 10.30 10.02 5.66
C GLU A 184 11.00 9.44 6.89
N TYR A 185 11.94 8.52 6.69
CA TYR A 185 12.65 7.90 7.83
C TYR A 185 13.61 8.84 8.56
N GLU A 186 14.05 9.91 7.88
CA GLU A 186 15.13 10.78 8.35
C GLU A 186 14.63 12.01 9.13
N LYS A 187 13.32 12.28 9.13
CA LYS A 187 12.73 13.46 9.78
C LYS A 187 12.23 13.17 11.18
N THR A 188 12.37 14.15 12.08
CA THR A 188 11.83 14.10 13.45
C THR A 188 10.30 14.02 13.48
N PHE A 189 9.64 14.72 12.55
CA PHE A 189 8.19 14.68 12.34
C PHE A 189 7.91 14.12 10.95
N PRO A 190 7.97 12.79 10.80
CA PRO A 190 7.99 12.14 9.51
C PRO A 190 6.59 12.05 8.89
N GLN A 191 6.50 12.27 7.58
CA GLN A 191 5.25 12.21 6.84
C GLN A 191 5.23 11.06 5.83
N ILE A 192 4.02 10.74 5.38
CA ILE A 192 3.83 9.90 4.19
C ILE A 192 3.95 10.77 2.94
N VAL A 193 4.66 10.26 1.95
CA VAL A 193 4.93 10.91 0.67
C VAL A 193 4.36 10.04 -0.44
N LYS A 194 3.53 10.65 -1.29
CA LYS A 194 2.95 10.02 -2.49
C LYS A 194 2.44 11.08 -3.45
N CYS A 195 2.26 10.70 -4.72
CA CYS A 195 1.55 11.55 -5.67
C CYS A 195 0.15 11.94 -5.13
N GLN A 196 -0.18 13.22 -5.26
CA GLN A 196 -1.47 13.81 -4.89
C GLN A 196 -2.24 14.32 -6.13
N LEU A 197 -1.85 13.84 -7.32
CA LEU A 197 -2.37 14.26 -8.63
C LEU A 197 -2.33 15.78 -8.87
N CYS A 198 -1.42 16.51 -8.21
CA CYS A 198 -1.38 17.98 -8.27
C CYS A 198 -2.77 18.60 -8.03
N THR A 199 -3.47 18.13 -6.99
CA THR A 199 -4.83 18.59 -6.66
C THR A 199 -4.93 20.11 -6.49
N ASP A 200 -3.85 20.75 -6.07
CA ASP A 200 -3.68 22.20 -5.98
C ASP A 200 -3.71 22.87 -7.36
N ARG A 201 -2.92 22.39 -8.33
CA ARG A 201 -2.96 22.90 -9.71
C ARG A 201 -4.33 22.72 -10.34
N ILE A 202 -4.94 21.55 -10.13
CA ILE A 202 -6.26 21.23 -10.69
C ILE A 202 -7.33 22.18 -10.12
N ALA A 203 -7.26 22.53 -8.84
CA ALA A 203 -8.17 23.48 -8.22
C ALA A 203 -8.08 24.89 -8.85
N GLU A 204 -6.93 25.25 -9.41
CA GLU A 204 -6.69 26.50 -10.13
C GLU A 204 -7.00 26.42 -11.63
N GLY A 205 -7.53 25.29 -12.10
CA GLY A 205 -7.84 25.04 -13.52
C GLY A 205 -6.63 24.60 -14.36
N GLY A 206 -5.48 24.34 -13.72
CA GLY A 206 -4.31 23.74 -14.36
C GLY A 206 -4.38 22.22 -14.45
N ILE A 207 -3.30 21.61 -14.95
CA ILE A 207 -3.13 20.17 -15.06
C ILE A 207 -1.94 19.69 -14.22
N PRO A 208 -1.78 18.38 -13.96
CA PRO A 208 -0.62 17.87 -13.25
C PRO A 208 0.69 18.23 -13.93
N ALA A 209 1.66 18.73 -13.14
CA ALA A 209 2.96 19.19 -13.64
C ALA A 209 3.69 18.10 -14.46
N CYS A 210 3.52 16.83 -14.09
CA CYS A 210 4.12 15.71 -14.80
C CYS A 210 3.52 15.44 -16.20
N CYS A 211 2.27 15.84 -16.44
CA CYS A 211 1.60 15.74 -17.74
C CYS A 211 1.92 16.96 -18.61
N GLU A 212 1.89 18.15 -18.01
CA GLU A 212 2.32 19.40 -18.67
C GLU A 212 3.78 19.35 -19.14
N ALA A 213 4.67 18.73 -18.37
CA ALA A 213 6.07 18.59 -18.77
C ALA A 213 6.32 17.47 -19.80
N CYS A 214 5.32 16.66 -20.17
CA CYS A 214 5.51 15.51 -21.05
C CYS A 214 5.54 15.94 -22.54
N PRO A 215 6.69 15.88 -23.24
CA PRO A 215 6.80 16.44 -24.59
C PRO A 215 6.23 15.54 -25.70
N THR A 216 5.87 14.29 -25.36
CA THR A 216 5.47 13.28 -26.35
C THR A 216 4.01 12.85 -26.27
N GLY A 217 3.25 13.33 -25.28
CA GLY A 217 1.90 12.83 -25.03
C GLY A 217 1.87 11.43 -24.41
N ALA A 218 2.99 10.96 -23.86
CA ALA A 218 3.06 9.72 -23.10
C ALA A 218 2.32 9.78 -21.75
N SER A 219 2.06 10.97 -21.20
CA SER A 219 1.19 11.18 -20.04
C SER A 219 0.13 12.20 -20.41
N LEU A 220 -1.12 11.78 -20.44
CA LEU A 220 -2.27 12.63 -20.71
C LEU A 220 -3.15 12.77 -19.48
N PHE A 221 -3.52 13.99 -19.16
CA PHE A 221 -4.50 14.31 -18.13
C PHE A 221 -5.91 14.50 -18.72
N GLY A 222 -6.95 14.18 -17.94
CA GLY A 222 -8.33 14.41 -18.34
C GLY A 222 -9.33 13.71 -17.42
N ARG A 223 -10.61 13.73 -17.79
CA ARG A 223 -11.62 12.89 -17.13
C ARG A 223 -11.34 11.43 -17.42
N VAL A 224 -11.51 10.58 -16.41
CA VAL A 224 -11.15 9.16 -16.49
C VAL A 224 -11.93 8.42 -17.58
N GLU A 225 -13.21 8.77 -17.79
CA GLU A 225 -14.03 8.17 -18.84
C GLU A 225 -13.52 8.53 -20.24
N ASP A 226 -13.14 9.78 -20.46
CA ASP A 226 -12.57 10.23 -21.74
C ASP A 226 -11.18 9.62 -21.97
N LEU A 227 -10.38 9.45 -20.91
CA LEU A 227 -9.09 8.78 -20.96
C LEU A 227 -9.23 7.30 -21.30
N ARG A 228 -10.27 6.62 -20.79
CA ARG A 228 -10.58 5.25 -21.19
C ARG A 228 -10.95 5.18 -22.66
N ALA A 229 -11.82 6.08 -23.12
CA ALA A 229 -12.20 6.15 -24.53
C ALA A 229 -10.98 6.40 -25.45
N GLU A 230 -10.08 7.30 -25.06
CA GLU A 230 -8.83 7.54 -25.78
C GLU A 230 -7.92 6.31 -25.79
N GLY A 231 -7.79 5.61 -24.67
CA GLY A 231 -7.01 4.38 -24.59
C GLY A 231 -7.56 3.30 -25.52
N HIS A 232 -8.88 3.09 -25.52
CA HIS A 232 -9.54 2.14 -26.43
C HIS A 232 -9.44 2.58 -27.89
N ARG A 233 -9.48 3.89 -28.19
CA ARG A 233 -9.25 4.42 -29.55
C ARG A 233 -7.87 4.04 -30.07
N ARG A 234 -6.82 4.20 -29.25
CA ARG A 234 -5.45 3.81 -29.59
C ARG A 234 -5.29 2.31 -29.72
N LEU A 235 -5.91 1.55 -28.82
CA LEU A 235 -5.87 0.10 -28.81
C LEU A 235 -6.51 -0.53 -30.06
N ALA A 236 -7.58 0.10 -30.55
CA ALA A 236 -8.30 -0.34 -31.75
C ALA A 236 -7.66 0.12 -33.07
N ALA A 237 -6.69 1.02 -33.02
CA ALA A 237 -6.01 1.51 -34.22
C ALA A 237 -5.07 0.42 -34.79
N GLU A 238 -4.91 0.39 -36.12
CA GLU A 238 -4.07 -0.60 -36.79
C GLU A 238 -2.59 -0.40 -36.42
N PRO A 239 -1.88 -1.41 -35.90
CA PRO A 239 -0.46 -1.31 -35.59
C PRO A 239 0.36 -0.85 -36.82
N GLY A 240 1.30 0.06 -36.62
CA GLY A 240 2.12 0.65 -37.69
C GLY A 240 1.47 1.81 -38.44
N SER A 241 0.15 2.03 -38.28
CA SER A 241 -0.52 3.20 -38.84
C SER A 241 -0.10 4.51 -38.13
N ARG A 242 -0.39 5.66 -38.75
CA ARG A 242 -0.17 6.98 -38.14
C ARG A 242 -1.45 7.45 -37.46
N LEU A 243 -1.34 7.85 -36.20
CA LEU A 243 -2.47 8.38 -35.43
C LEU A 243 -2.10 9.74 -34.84
N GLU A 244 -3.00 10.70 -35.00
CA GLU A 244 -2.93 11.98 -34.29
C GLU A 244 -3.57 11.85 -32.91
N TYR A 245 -2.87 12.37 -31.91
CA TYR A 245 -3.30 12.35 -30.52
C TYR A 245 -2.86 13.62 -29.77
N PRO A 246 -3.59 14.04 -28.72
CA PRO A 246 -3.23 15.22 -27.95
C PRO A 246 -1.98 14.99 -27.10
N ILE A 247 -1.29 16.06 -26.72
CA ILE A 247 -0.22 16.03 -25.71
C ILE A 247 -0.63 16.82 -24.46
N HIS A 248 -0.06 16.49 -23.31
CA HIS A 248 -0.35 17.08 -21.98
C HIS A 248 -1.73 16.74 -21.39
N ALA A 249 -2.82 17.07 -22.09
CA ALA A 249 -4.19 16.83 -21.66
C ALA A 249 -5.08 16.47 -22.84
N LEU A 250 -6.21 15.79 -22.60
CA LEU A 250 -7.12 15.35 -23.67
C LEU A 250 -7.76 16.49 -24.46
N ASP A 251 -8.01 17.62 -23.80
CA ASP A 251 -8.58 18.84 -24.37
C ASP A 251 -7.50 19.82 -24.87
N SER A 252 -6.24 19.40 -24.89
CA SER A 252 -5.13 20.19 -25.40
C SER A 252 -5.29 20.48 -26.89
N ALA A 253 -4.98 21.71 -27.28
CA ALA A 253 -4.85 22.10 -28.69
C ALA A 253 -3.56 21.56 -29.31
N ASP A 254 -2.56 21.24 -28.49
CA ASP A 254 -1.31 20.67 -28.97
C ASP A 254 -1.48 19.17 -29.24
N THR A 255 -1.20 18.77 -30.47
CA THR A 255 -1.28 17.39 -30.93
C THR A 255 0.06 16.91 -31.48
N LYS A 256 0.18 15.60 -31.59
CA LYS A 256 1.31 14.94 -32.22
C LYS A 256 0.80 13.78 -33.07
N VAL A 257 1.48 13.55 -34.19
CA VAL A 257 1.28 12.35 -35.00
C VAL A 257 2.36 11.33 -34.64
N GLY A 258 1.96 10.21 -34.06
CA GLY A 258 2.83 9.07 -33.76
C GLY A 258 2.47 7.83 -34.55
N THR A 259 3.36 6.84 -34.50
CA THR A 259 3.10 5.50 -35.03
C THR A 259 2.39 4.69 -33.95
N VAL A 260 1.30 4.03 -34.34
CA VAL A 260 0.54 3.12 -33.46
C VAL A 260 1.39 1.89 -33.18
N ALA A 261 1.62 1.60 -31.91
CA ALA A 261 2.34 0.41 -31.48
C ALA A 261 1.45 -0.84 -31.53
N ASP A 262 2.07 -2.02 -31.52
CA ASP A 262 1.36 -3.28 -31.31
C ASP A 262 1.07 -3.46 -29.81
N TYR A 263 0.00 -2.82 -29.34
CA TYR A 263 -0.34 -2.80 -27.92
C TYR A 263 -0.74 -4.18 -27.39
N ARG A 264 -0.47 -4.42 -26.11
CA ARG A 264 -1.13 -5.47 -25.35
C ARG A 264 -2.64 -5.19 -25.35
N PRO A 265 -3.51 -6.20 -25.58
CA PRO A 265 -4.97 -6.04 -25.65
C PRO A 265 -5.61 -5.84 -24.25
N HIS A 266 -5.04 -4.94 -23.46
CA HIS A 266 -5.42 -4.65 -22.08
C HIS A 266 -4.86 -3.29 -21.67
N ILE A 267 -5.71 -2.45 -21.07
CA ILE A 267 -5.32 -1.18 -20.45
C ILE A 267 -5.18 -1.42 -18.95
N TYR A 268 -3.94 -1.45 -18.46
CA TYR A 268 -3.67 -1.71 -17.06
C TYR A 268 -4.14 -0.55 -16.18
N GLY A 269 -4.80 -0.86 -15.07
CA GLY A 269 -5.50 0.06 -14.19
C GLY A 269 -6.97 0.25 -14.55
N GLU A 270 -7.45 -0.21 -15.71
CA GLU A 270 -8.87 -0.10 -16.04
C GLU A 270 -9.73 -0.96 -15.10
N THR A 271 -9.25 -2.18 -14.79
CA THR A 271 -9.97 -3.17 -13.99
C THR A 271 -9.24 -3.57 -12.72
N GLU A 272 -7.90 -3.49 -12.69
CA GLU A 272 -7.08 -3.91 -11.55
C GLU A 272 -7.53 -3.21 -10.27
N THR A 273 -7.68 -3.98 -9.18
CA THR A 273 -8.10 -3.49 -7.86
C THR A 273 -9.45 -2.74 -7.87
N GLY A 274 -10.38 -3.12 -8.76
CA GLY A 274 -11.67 -2.45 -8.93
C GLY A 274 -11.61 -1.21 -9.82
N GLY A 275 -10.50 -1.02 -10.54
CA GLY A 275 -10.22 0.11 -11.40
C GLY A 275 -9.45 1.23 -10.71
N THR A 276 -8.81 2.06 -11.53
CA THR A 276 -7.94 3.16 -11.09
C THR A 276 -8.24 4.43 -11.89
N GLN A 277 -7.60 5.54 -11.48
CA GLN A 277 -7.62 6.80 -12.22
C GLN A 277 -6.30 7.04 -12.96
N TYR A 278 -5.33 6.16 -12.80
CA TYR A 278 -4.10 6.13 -13.59
C TYR A 278 -4.10 4.85 -14.41
N MET A 279 -4.16 4.96 -15.72
CA MET A 279 -4.16 3.83 -16.64
C MET A 279 -2.88 3.77 -17.45
N LEU A 280 -2.46 2.56 -17.85
CA LEU A 280 -1.24 2.32 -18.60
C LEU A 280 -1.52 1.50 -19.86
N MET A 281 -0.90 1.92 -20.97
CA MET A 281 -0.82 1.16 -22.21
C MET A 281 0.65 0.83 -22.50
N ALA A 282 0.88 -0.35 -23.07
CA ALA A 282 2.21 -0.81 -23.45
C ALA A 282 2.13 -1.83 -24.59
N ASP A 283 3.25 -2.01 -25.29
CA ASP A 283 3.51 -3.09 -26.26
C ASP A 283 4.22 -4.30 -25.61
N VAL A 284 4.59 -4.18 -24.33
CA VAL A 284 5.26 -5.21 -23.52
C VAL A 284 4.34 -5.67 -22.38
N PRO A 285 4.36 -6.98 -22.00
CA PRO A 285 3.64 -7.46 -20.82
C PRO A 285 3.92 -6.62 -19.55
N PHE A 286 2.87 -6.21 -18.85
CA PHE A 286 2.95 -5.28 -17.72
C PHE A 286 3.79 -5.83 -16.55
N GLU A 287 3.83 -7.15 -16.35
CA GLU A 287 4.65 -7.82 -15.34
C GLU A 287 6.15 -7.61 -15.58
N LYS A 288 6.56 -7.56 -16.86
CA LYS A 288 7.95 -7.28 -17.24
C LYS A 288 8.31 -5.83 -17.01
N LEU A 289 7.33 -4.93 -17.06
CA LEU A 289 7.46 -3.52 -16.66
C LEU A 289 7.36 -3.32 -15.13
N GLY A 290 7.45 -4.40 -14.35
CA GLY A 290 7.45 -4.34 -12.89
C GLY A 290 6.10 -4.00 -12.26
N LEU A 291 5.01 -4.04 -13.02
CA LEU A 291 3.65 -3.89 -12.48
C LEU A 291 3.19 -5.23 -11.86
N PRO A 292 2.50 -5.20 -10.71
CA PRO A 292 1.98 -6.42 -10.10
C PRO A 292 0.79 -6.97 -10.91
N THR A 293 0.68 -8.29 -11.02
CA THR A 293 -0.57 -8.92 -11.46
C THR A 293 -1.56 -8.85 -10.31
N LEU A 294 -2.74 -8.26 -10.55
CA LEU A 294 -3.75 -8.00 -9.53
C LEU A 294 -5.12 -8.48 -10.01
N ASP A 295 -5.96 -8.88 -9.06
CA ASP A 295 -7.35 -9.21 -9.37
C ASP A 295 -8.16 -7.96 -9.71
N ASN A 296 -9.27 -8.15 -10.44
CA ASN A 296 -10.22 -7.09 -10.76
C ASN A 296 -11.04 -6.63 -9.54
N GLU A 297 -11.04 -7.40 -8.46
CA GLU A 297 -11.68 -7.01 -7.22
C GLU A 297 -10.68 -6.33 -6.28
N SER A 298 -11.10 -5.24 -5.64
CA SER A 298 -10.27 -4.61 -4.62
C SER A 298 -10.19 -5.48 -3.37
N SER A 299 -8.99 -5.70 -2.85
CA SER A 299 -8.81 -6.37 -1.56
C SER A 299 -9.40 -5.56 -0.41
N ALA A 300 -9.50 -4.22 -0.51
CA ALA A 300 -10.20 -3.39 0.47
C ALA A 300 -11.66 -3.81 0.64
N ARG A 301 -12.31 -4.27 -0.43
CA ARG A 301 -13.68 -4.77 -0.43
C ARG A 301 -13.86 -5.92 0.55
N LEU A 302 -12.97 -6.89 0.50
CA LEU A 302 -12.98 -8.05 1.39
C LEU A 302 -12.56 -7.65 2.81
N SER A 303 -11.45 -6.92 2.95
CA SER A 303 -10.91 -6.53 4.26
C SER A 303 -11.88 -5.67 5.07
N GLU A 304 -12.51 -4.66 4.47
CA GLU A 304 -13.52 -3.83 5.16
C GLU A 304 -14.72 -4.66 5.59
N THR A 305 -15.17 -5.58 4.74
CA THR A 305 -16.32 -6.43 5.10
C THR A 305 -15.99 -7.30 6.30
N ILE A 306 -14.81 -7.92 6.33
CA ILE A 306 -14.35 -8.71 7.47
C ILE A 306 -14.22 -7.84 8.72
N GLN A 307 -13.60 -6.66 8.61
CA GLN A 307 -13.40 -5.75 9.73
C GLN A 307 -14.73 -5.24 10.31
N HIS A 308 -15.64 -4.78 9.46
CA HIS A 308 -16.97 -4.32 9.90
C HIS A 308 -17.84 -5.45 10.44
N THR A 309 -17.65 -6.69 9.97
CA THR A 309 -18.38 -7.85 10.52
C THR A 309 -17.84 -8.24 11.89
N LEU A 310 -16.51 -8.35 12.03
CA LEU A 310 -15.88 -8.78 13.28
C LEU A 310 -15.92 -7.71 14.35
N TYR A 311 -15.70 -6.44 13.99
CA TYR A 311 -15.58 -5.33 14.93
C TYR A 311 -16.77 -4.37 14.90
N GLY A 312 -17.78 -4.63 14.06
CA GLY A 312 -19.01 -3.84 13.98
C GLY A 312 -19.71 -3.74 15.34
N GLY A 313 -19.84 -2.51 15.85
CA GLY A 313 -20.43 -2.26 17.16
C GLY A 313 -19.68 -2.92 18.33
N MET A 314 -18.45 -3.42 18.12
CA MET A 314 -17.63 -4.14 19.10
C MET A 314 -18.30 -5.37 19.74
N VAL A 315 -19.42 -5.85 19.20
CA VAL A 315 -20.25 -6.89 19.84
C VAL A 315 -19.46 -8.19 20.02
N ALA A 316 -18.88 -8.72 18.94
CA ALA A 316 -18.14 -9.98 19.01
C ALA A 316 -16.88 -9.89 19.91
N PRO A 317 -16.02 -8.86 19.81
CA PRO A 317 -14.90 -8.66 20.73
C PRO A 317 -15.34 -8.55 22.19
N THR A 318 -16.41 -7.81 22.49
CA THR A 318 -16.90 -7.63 23.85
C THR A 318 -17.48 -8.93 24.42
N LEU A 319 -18.22 -9.71 23.63
CA LEU A 319 -18.72 -11.02 24.05
C LEU A 319 -17.58 -12.01 24.30
N LEU A 320 -16.58 -12.05 23.41
CA LEU A 320 -15.39 -12.89 23.58
C LEU A 320 -14.63 -12.50 24.85
N LEU A 321 -14.31 -11.21 25.02
CA LEU A 321 -13.57 -10.74 26.18
C LEU A 321 -14.37 -10.94 27.48
N GLY A 322 -15.66 -10.63 27.47
CA GLY A 322 -16.56 -10.85 28.60
C GLY A 322 -16.66 -12.33 28.98
N GLY A 323 -16.74 -13.22 27.99
CA GLY A 323 -16.74 -14.68 28.19
C GLY A 323 -15.42 -15.18 28.78
N LEU A 324 -14.28 -14.69 28.29
CA LEU A 324 -12.96 -15.02 28.82
C LEU A 324 -12.79 -14.53 30.27
N VAL A 325 -13.24 -13.30 30.56
CA VAL A 325 -13.22 -12.72 31.92
C VAL A 325 -14.12 -13.52 32.85
N TYR A 326 -15.33 -13.90 32.41
CA TYR A 326 -16.25 -14.71 33.20
C TYR A 326 -15.69 -16.10 33.49
N ALA A 327 -15.09 -16.76 32.50
CA ALA A 327 -14.45 -18.06 32.68
C ALA A 327 -13.26 -17.99 33.66
N ALA A 328 -12.44 -16.94 33.55
CA ALA A 328 -11.34 -16.70 34.49
C ALA A 328 -11.85 -16.42 35.91
N TYR A 329 -12.90 -15.62 36.05
CA TYR A 329 -13.54 -15.32 37.34
C TYR A 329 -14.10 -16.60 37.99
N ARG A 330 -14.83 -17.42 37.23
CA ARG A 330 -15.38 -18.68 37.73
C ARG A 330 -14.28 -19.64 38.19
N ASN A 331 -13.26 -19.84 37.37
CA ASN A 331 -12.16 -20.76 37.72
C ASN A 331 -11.39 -20.31 38.97
N THR A 332 -11.15 -19.00 39.12
CA THR A 332 -10.46 -18.46 40.30
C THR A 332 -11.34 -18.44 41.56
N ARG A 333 -12.66 -18.31 41.40
CA ARG A 333 -13.63 -18.47 42.49
C ARG A 333 -13.73 -19.92 42.97
N ASP A 334 -13.85 -20.89 42.06
CA ASP A 334 -13.88 -22.32 42.39
C ASP A 334 -12.58 -22.75 43.11
N GLU A 335 -11.43 -22.16 42.78
CA GLU A 335 -10.16 -22.37 43.51
C GLU A 335 -10.18 -21.76 44.92
N ARG A 336 -10.76 -20.57 45.09
CA ARG A 336 -10.90 -19.93 46.42
C ARG A 336 -11.88 -20.67 47.31
N GLU A 337 -13.03 -21.07 46.78
CA GLU A 337 -14.03 -21.85 47.52
C GLU A 337 -13.47 -23.23 47.91
N ARG A 338 -12.71 -23.91 47.04
CA ARG A 338 -11.99 -25.15 47.42
C ARG A 338 -10.88 -24.94 48.44
N ALA A 339 -10.24 -23.76 48.45
CA ALA A 339 -9.24 -23.43 49.45
C ALA A 339 -9.89 -23.13 50.82
N ASP A 340 -11.05 -22.49 50.84
CA ASP A 340 -11.85 -22.22 52.04
C ASP A 340 -12.52 -23.50 52.58
N ASP A 341 -13.09 -24.35 51.71
CA ASP A 341 -13.68 -25.65 52.09
C ASP A 341 -12.60 -26.64 52.55
N GLY A 342 -11.36 -26.50 52.06
CA GLY A 342 -10.20 -27.27 52.48
C GLY A 342 -9.64 -26.89 53.85
N LEU A 343 -10.15 -25.83 54.48
CA LEU A 343 -9.79 -25.41 55.85
C LEU A 343 -10.78 -25.93 56.91
N GLY A 344 -11.74 -26.79 56.52
CA GLY A 344 -12.79 -27.31 57.41
C GLY A 344 -12.52 -28.64 58.14
N GLU A 345 -11.55 -29.46 57.70
CA GLU A 345 -11.28 -30.76 58.34
C GLU A 345 -9.78 -30.92 58.66
N GLY A 346 -9.51 -31.00 59.96
CA GLY A 346 -8.20 -30.75 60.55
C GLY A 346 -7.13 -31.81 60.30
N ALA A 347 -5.89 -31.33 60.27
CA ALA A 347 -4.74 -32.04 60.80
C ALA A 347 -3.77 -31.00 61.37
N GLY A 348 -3.63 -30.97 62.70
CA GLY A 348 -2.55 -30.23 63.33
C GLY A 348 -1.22 -30.88 63.00
N ILE A 349 -0.19 -30.07 62.73
CA ILE A 349 1.23 -30.38 62.97
C ILE A 349 1.94 -29.04 63.24
N ASP A 350 2.83 -29.08 64.23
CA ASP A 350 3.56 -28.01 64.89
C ASP A 350 4.22 -26.95 63.99
N ALA A 351 4.13 -25.70 64.43
CA ALA A 351 4.91 -24.60 63.92
C ALA A 351 6.34 -24.65 64.50
N PRO A 352 7.41 -24.72 63.67
CA PRO A 352 8.72 -24.32 64.14
C PRO A 352 8.78 -22.79 64.11
N VAL A 353 8.85 -22.19 65.29
CA VAL A 353 9.30 -20.82 65.50
C VAL A 353 10.72 -20.71 64.94
N THR A 354 10.89 -20.10 63.77
CA THR A 354 12.20 -19.62 63.33
C THR A 354 12.35 -18.17 63.76
N THR A 355 13.15 -17.99 64.82
CA THR A 355 13.61 -16.69 65.29
C THR A 355 14.35 -15.96 64.17
N ASN A 356 13.90 -14.74 63.86
CA ASN A 356 14.57 -13.80 63.00
C ASN A 356 15.78 -13.18 63.74
N PRO A 357 17.04 -13.36 63.30
CA PRO A 357 18.13 -12.54 63.82
C PRO A 357 18.19 -11.23 63.03
N LYS A 358 17.91 -10.14 63.74
CA LYS A 358 18.36 -8.79 63.40
C LYS A 358 19.82 -8.82 62.97
N SER A 359 20.16 -8.29 61.80
CA SER A 359 21.46 -7.66 61.56
C SER A 359 21.28 -6.15 61.64
N ALA A 360 21.68 -5.62 62.79
CA ALA A 360 21.85 -4.20 63.02
C ALA A 360 23.10 -3.70 62.29
N SER A 361 23.01 -2.44 61.89
CA SER A 361 24.07 -1.49 61.54
C SER A 361 25.44 -1.73 62.18
N GLU A 362 26.50 -1.44 61.42
CA GLU A 362 27.60 -0.61 61.92
C GLU A 362 28.44 0.00 60.78
N THR A 363 28.65 1.30 60.91
CA THR A 363 29.45 2.22 60.09
C THR A 363 30.94 2.19 60.46
N LYS A 364 31.83 2.31 59.48
CA LYS A 364 33.11 3.08 59.53
C LYS A 364 33.79 3.04 58.15
N GLU A 365 33.88 4.15 57.41
CA GLU A 365 34.92 5.20 57.48
C GLU A 365 36.32 4.71 57.07
N GLY A 366 36.89 5.26 55.99
CA GLY A 366 38.25 4.92 55.56
C GLY A 366 38.65 5.44 54.17
N SER A 367 39.42 6.52 54.16
CA SER A 367 39.87 7.33 53.03
C SER A 367 40.98 6.74 52.13
N ARG A 368 41.23 7.45 51.01
CA ARG A 368 42.45 7.52 50.16
C ARG A 368 42.63 6.34 49.21
N SER A 369 42.99 6.53 47.94
CA SER A 369 43.69 7.61 47.24
C SER A 369 43.37 7.55 45.74
#